data_AF-A0A497DQ66-F1
#
_entry.id   AF-A0A497DQ66-F1
#
_cell.length_a   1.000
_cell.length_b   1.000
_cell.length_c   1.000
_cell.angle_alpha   90.00
_cell.angle_beta   90.00
_cell.angle_gamma   90.00
#
_symmetry.space_group_name_H-M   'P 1'
#
loop_
_entity.id
_entity.type
_entity.pdbx_description
1 polymer ?
#
loop_
_entity_poly.entity_id
_entity_poly.type
_entity_poly.pdbx_seq_one_letter_code
_entity_poly.pdbx_strand_id
1 'polypeptide(L)' 'MKYSENAGRARKMIEKAIQDHKITRAKMDTILNIVTEDGHIDPHEQALLNQLKEMIENRSIKFVL' A
#
# COMPACT_ATOMS: atom_id res chain seq x y z
N MET A 1 -10.61 16.78 8.23
CA MET A 1 -10.48 15.49 7.51
C MET A 1 -9.76 14.51 8.43
N LYS A 2 -10.48 13.55 9.02
CA LYS A 2 -9.83 12.45 9.77
C LYS A 2 -9.21 11.55 8.71
N TYR A 3 -7.91 11.65 8.50
CA TYR A 3 -7.18 10.60 7.81
C TYR A 3 -7.42 9.32 8.63
N SER A 4 -7.93 8.25 8.02
CA SER A 4 -7.96 6.97 8.70
C SER A 4 -6.52 6.67 9.12
N GLU A 5 -6.30 6.33 10.39
CA GLU A 5 -4.95 6.01 10.88
C GLU A 5 -4.31 4.89 10.04
N ASN A 6 -5.17 4.07 9.43
CA ASN A 6 -4.88 3.00 8.49
C ASN A 6 -4.23 3.51 7.21
N ALA A 7 -4.76 4.56 6.56
CA ALA A 7 -4.16 5.17 5.38
C ALA A 7 -2.74 5.70 5.65
N GLY A 8 -2.50 6.23 6.85
CA GLY A 8 -1.16 6.67 7.28
C GLY A 8 -0.17 5.51 7.44
N ARG A 9 -0.62 4.38 8.01
CA ARG A 9 0.20 3.15 8.14
C ARG A 9 0.47 2.50 6.78
N ALA A 10 -0.55 2.39 5.94
CA ALA A 10 -0.44 1.88 4.57
C ALA A 10 0.57 2.68 3.75
N ARG A 11 0.49 4.02 3.81
CA ARG A 11 1.44 4.91 3.15
C ARG A 11 2.88 4.71 3.62
N LYS A 12 3.12 4.58 4.92
CA LYS A 12 4.48 4.28 5.45
C LYS A 12 5.04 2.96 4.94
N MET A 13 4.19 1.94 4.81
CA MET A 13 4.59 0.62 4.28
C MET A 13 4.93 0.71 2.79
N ILE A 14 4.15 1.48 2.03
CA ILE A 14 4.39 1.80 0.62
C ILE A 14 5.71 2.56 0.46
N GLU A 15 5.93 3.62 1.23
CA GLU A 15 7.19 4.38 1.22
C GLU A 15 8.39 3.50 1.54
N LYS A 16 8.29 2.63 2.56
CA LYS A 16 9.34 1.65 2.85
C LYS A 16 9.58 0.68 1.68
N ALA A 17 8.52 0.22 1.02
CA ALA A 17 8.65 -0.67 -0.14
C ALA A 17 9.29 0.03 -1.34
N ILE A 18 8.99 1.33 -1.53
CA ILE A 18 9.64 2.19 -2.53
C ILE A 18 11.12 2.37 -2.19
N GLN A 19 11.46 2.68 -0.94
CA GLN A 19 12.86 2.82 -0.49
C GLN A 19 13.66 1.52 -0.64
N ASP A 20 13.05 0.38 -0.32
CA ASP A 20 13.66 -0.94 -0.48
C ASP A 20 13.73 -1.37 -1.96
N HIS A 21 13.08 -0.61 -2.86
CA HIS A 21 12.81 -0.94 -4.27
C HIS A 21 12.18 -2.34 -4.44
N LYS A 22 11.57 -2.87 -3.39
CA LYS A 22 11.08 -4.24 -3.30
C LYS A 22 9.84 -4.29 -2.43
N ILE A 23 8.79 -4.88 -2.98
CA ILE A 23 7.59 -5.23 -2.25
C ILE A 23 7.34 -6.73 -2.34
N THR A 24 7.11 -7.35 -1.19
CA THR A 24 6.73 -8.76 -1.14
C THR A 24 5.22 -8.89 -1.12
N ARG A 25 4.70 -10.06 -1.53
CA ARG A 25 3.28 -10.37 -1.38
C ARG A 25 2.79 -10.17 0.05
N ALA A 26 3.60 -10.54 1.04
CA ALA A 26 3.29 -10.33 2.46
C ALA A 26 3.12 -8.84 2.82
N LYS A 27 3.97 -7.94 2.32
CA LYS A 27 3.83 -6.49 2.54
C LYS A 27 2.57 -5.95 1.88
N MET A 28 2.28 -6.37 0.65
CA MET A 28 1.08 -5.98 -0.08
C MET A 28 -0.18 -6.42 0.66
N ASP A 29 -0.20 -7.68 1.10
CA ASP A 29 -1.30 -8.25 1.88
C ASP A 29 -1.46 -7.54 3.22
N THR A 30 -0.36 -7.22 3.91
CA THR A 30 -0.38 -6.44 5.15
C THR A 30 -0.96 -5.04 4.93
N ILE A 31 -0.59 -4.36 3.83
CA ILE A 31 -1.14 -3.04 3.49
C ILE A 31 -2.64 -3.16 3.25
N LEU A 32 -3.06 -4.15 2.46
CA LEU A 32 -4.47 -4.45 2.20
C LEU A 32 -5.21 -4.70 3.50
N ASN A 33 -4.67 -5.54 4.37
CA ASN A 33 -5.26 -5.90 5.66
C ASN A 33 -5.42 -4.68 6.56
N ILE A 34 -4.40 -3.81 6.63
CA ILE A 34 -4.46 -2.54 7.40
C ILE A 34 -5.55 -1.62 6.88
N VAL A 35 -5.69 -1.45 5.56
CA VAL A 35 -6.75 -0.58 5.00
C VAL A 35 -8.13 -1.21 5.09
N THR A 36 -8.23 -2.54 5.06
CA THR A 36 -9.50 -3.27 5.28
C THR A 36 -9.80 -3.58 6.74
N GLU A 37 -8.93 -3.20 7.69
CA GLU A 37 -9.06 -3.57 9.11
C GLU A 37 -10.33 -2.98 9.74
N ASP A 38 -10.74 -1.79 9.28
CA ASP A 38 -11.97 -1.12 9.69
C ASP A 38 -13.23 -1.68 8.97
N GLY A 39 -13.04 -2.69 8.12
CA GLY A 39 -14.10 -3.29 7.30
C GLY A 39 -14.51 -2.44 6.08
N HIS A 40 -13.95 -1.24 5.93
CA HIS A 40 -14.27 -0.29 4.87
C HIS A 40 -12.99 0.18 4.18
N ILE A 41 -12.94 0.05 2.85
CA ILE A 41 -11.91 0.67 2.02
C ILE A 41 -12.48 2.00 1.52
N ASP A 42 -11.88 3.11 1.94
CA ASP A 42 -12.23 4.41 1.42
C ASP A 42 -11.63 4.65 0.01
N PRO A 43 -12.20 5.57 -0.80
CA PRO A 43 -11.66 5.93 -2.11
C PRO A 43 -10.18 6.34 -2.06
N HIS A 44 -9.75 6.93 -0.94
CA HIS A 44 -8.37 7.31 -0.69
C HIS A 44 -7.43 6.11 -0.56
N GLU A 45 -7.85 5.06 0.14
CA GLU A 45 -7.07 3.83 0.33
C GLU A 45 -6.99 3.04 -0.97
N GLN A 46 -8.11 2.97 -1.69
CA GLN A 46 -8.15 2.38 -3.03
C GLN A 46 -7.18 3.10 -3.99
N ALA A 47 -7.14 4.44 -3.97
CA ALA A 47 -6.20 5.21 -4.78
C ALA A 47 -4.73 4.97 -4.38
N LEU A 48 -4.44 4.76 -3.10
CA LEU A 48 -3.10 4.41 -2.60
C LEU A 48 -2.66 3.02 -3.08
N LEU A 49 -3.57 2.03 -3.00
CA LEU A 49 -3.33 0.68 -3.52
C LEU A 49 -3.12 0.68 -5.04
N ASN A 50 -3.89 1.49 -5.77
CA ASN A 50 -3.73 1.61 -7.21
C ASN A 50 -2.39 2.26 -7.57
N GLN A 51 -2.01 3.35 -6.90
CA GLN A 51 -0.69 3.97 -7.09
C GLN A 51 0.44 2.97 -6.82
N LEU A 52 0.33 2.17 -5.76
CA LEU A 52 1.32 1.13 -5.46
C LEU A 52 1.41 0.09 -6.58
N LYS A 53 0.27 -0.40 -7.09
CA LYS A 53 0.21 -1.32 -8.23
C LYS A 53 0.83 -0.72 -9.48
N GLU A 54 0.50 0.53 -9.80
CA GLU A 54 1.08 1.25 -10.94
C GLU A 54 2.60 1.41 -10.79
N MET A 55 3.10 1.67 -9.58
CA MET A 55 4.55 1.74 -9.34
C MET A 55 5.25 0.39 -9.52
N ILE A 56 4.58 -0.71 -9.18
CA ILE A 56 5.08 -2.07 -9.45
C ILE A 56 5.08 -2.32 -10.97
N GLU A 57 3.99 -1.97 -11.65
CA GLU A 57 3.82 -2.16 -13.10
C GLU A 57 4.81 -1.34 -13.91
N ASN A 58 5.05 -0.08 -13.51
CA ASN A 58 6.07 0.80 -14.07
C ASN A 58 7.51 0.40 -13.71
N ARG A 59 7.71 -0.73 -13.00
CA ARG A 59 9.02 -1.24 -12.54
C ARG A 59 9.78 -0.31 -11.58
N SER A 60 9.11 0.67 -10.99
CA SER A 60 9.68 1.50 -9.92
C SER A 60 9.94 0.66 -8.65
N ILE A 61 9.13 -0.39 -8.44
CA ILE A 61 9.26 -1.34 -7.33
C ILE A 61 9.31 -2.77 -7.89
N LYS A 62 10.27 -3.57 -7.46
CA LYS A 62 10.28 -5.01 -7.76
C LYS A 62 9.26 -5.75 -6.90
N PHE A 63 8.28 -6.39 -7.53
CA PHE A 63 7.45 -7.38 -6.87
C PHE A 63 8.26 -8.66 -6.67
N VAL A 64 8.47 -9.03 -5.41
CA VAL A 64 9.17 -10.25 -5.01
C VAL A 64 8.12 -11.22 -4.48
N LEU A 65 7.93 -12.34 -5.18
CA LEU A 65 7.04 -13.43 -4.77
C LEU A 65 7.68 -14.26 -3.67
#